data_AF-A0A7Y6CVS5-F1
#
_entry.id   AF-A0A7Y6CVS5-F1
#
_cell.length_a   1.000
_cell.length_b   1.000
_cell.length_c   1.000
_cell.angle_alpha   90.00
_cell.angle_beta   90.00
_cell.angle_gamma   90.00
#
_symmetry.space_group_name_H-M   'P 1'
#
loop_
_entity.id
_entity.type
_entity.pdbx_description
1 polymer ?
#
loop_
_entity_poly.entity_id
_entity_poly.type
_entity_poly.pdbx_seq_one_letter_code
_entity_poly.pdbx_strand_id
1 'polypeptide(L)'
;MGTISSSASATSAAACRLAADAGERAAHFEIRHRVFVDQQGLFTGSDRDERDARPGTLHAVGLFDGGVVGAVRLYPLDADGLWKG
;
A
#
# COMPACT_ATOMS: atom_id res chain seq x y z
N MET A 1 -35.25 23.45 -24.79
CA MET A 1 -35.00 22.07 -24.34
C MET A 1 -33.50 21.87 -24.25
N GLY A 2 -32.92 22.09 -23.07
CA GLY A 2 -31.52 21.78 -22.79
C GLY A 2 -31.49 20.95 -21.52
N THR A 3 -31.20 19.66 -21.65
CA THR A 3 -31.07 18.76 -20.51
C THR A 3 -29.69 18.98 -19.91
N ILE A 4 -29.62 19.58 -18.73
CA ILE A 4 -28.37 19.70 -17.98
C ILE A 4 -28.10 18.30 -17.41
N SER A 5 -27.12 17.59 -17.97
CA SER A 5 -26.64 16.34 -17.40
C SER A 5 -25.79 16.69 -16.18
N SER A 6 -26.33 16.45 -14.98
CA SER A 6 -25.58 16.57 -13.73
C SER A 6 -24.81 15.28 -13.53
N SER A 7 -23.50 15.28 -13.77
CA SER A 7 -22.63 14.23 -13.26
C SER A 7 -22.44 14.46 -11.77
N ALA A 8 -22.96 13.56 -10.95
CA ALA A 8 -22.59 13.52 -9.55
C ALA A 8 -21.09 13.22 -9.47
N SER A 9 -20.29 14.17 -8.99
CA SER A 9 -18.89 13.90 -8.65
C SER A 9 -18.89 12.85 -7.56
N ALA A 10 -18.43 11.64 -7.88
CA ALA A 10 -18.21 10.60 -6.88
C ALA A 10 -17.09 11.10 -5.97
N THR A 11 -17.38 11.27 -4.67
CA THR A 11 -16.33 11.53 -3.68
C THR A 11 -15.35 10.37 -3.71
N SER A 12 -14.13 10.58 -4.18
CA SER A 12 -13.08 9.54 -4.18
C SER A 12 -12.83 9.11 -2.73
N ALA A 13 -13.30 7.92 -2.38
CA ALA A 13 -13.19 7.40 -1.02
C ALA A 13 -11.79 6.78 -0.81
N ALA A 14 -11.12 7.20 0.25
CA ALA A 14 -9.91 6.52 0.70
C ALA A 14 -10.26 5.20 1.40
N ALA A 15 -9.48 4.15 1.15
CA ALA A 15 -9.62 2.86 1.81
C ALA A 15 -8.26 2.23 2.11
N CYS A 16 -8.21 1.32 3.08
CA CYS A 16 -7.02 0.51 3.38
C CYS A 16 -7.42 -0.95 3.49
N ARG A 17 -6.64 -1.84 2.89
CA ARG A 17 -6.83 -3.30 3.00
C ARG A 17 -5.55 -4.06 2.73
N LEU A 18 -5.57 -5.38 2.94
CA LEU A 18 -4.50 -6.23 2.44
C LEU A 18 -4.48 -6.24 0.92
N ALA A 19 -3.28 -6.33 0.34
CA ALA A 19 -3.09 -6.57 -1.09
C ALA A 19 -3.83 -7.85 -1.48
N ALA A 20 -4.73 -7.75 -2.44
CA ALA A 20 -5.61 -8.83 -2.86
C ALA A 20 -4.94 -9.73 -3.91
N ASP A 21 -3.98 -9.21 -4.65
CA ASP A 21 -3.32 -9.91 -5.74
C ASP A 21 -1.83 -9.54 -5.89
N ALA A 22 -1.18 -10.18 -6.86
CA ALA A 22 0.24 -9.96 -7.15
C ALA A 22 0.54 -8.55 -7.67
N GLY A 23 -0.42 -7.89 -8.34
CA GLY A 23 -0.26 -6.53 -8.86
C GLY A 23 -0.23 -5.51 -7.72
N GLU A 24 -1.14 -5.62 -6.77
CA GLU A 24 -1.15 -4.76 -5.58
C GLU A 24 0.05 -5.01 -4.67
N ARG A 25 0.49 -6.27 -4.58
CA ARG A 25 1.73 -6.60 -3.87
C ARG A 25 2.96 -6.03 -4.57
N ALA A 26 2.98 -5.97 -5.90
CA ALA A 26 4.04 -5.29 -6.64
C ALA A 26 3.98 -3.77 -6.37
N ALA A 27 2.80 -3.16 -6.41
CA ALA A 27 2.59 -1.74 -6.11
C ALA A 27 3.02 -1.37 -4.68
N HIS A 28 2.76 -2.24 -3.69
CA HIS A 28 3.24 -2.11 -2.32
C HIS A 28 4.76 -1.91 -2.26
N PHE A 29 5.51 -2.77 -2.94
CA PHE A 29 6.96 -2.67 -2.98
C PHE A 29 7.46 -1.49 -3.80
N GLU A 30 6.80 -1.16 -4.91
CA GLU A 30 7.17 -0.02 -5.74
C GLU A 30 7.05 1.31 -4.98
N ILE A 31 5.94 1.48 -4.24
CA ILE A 31 5.71 2.67 -3.42
C ILE A 31 6.78 2.79 -2.33
N ARG A 32 7.06 1.70 -1.63
CA ARG A 32 8.11 1.70 -0.60
C ARG A 32 9.49 2.02 -1.16
N HIS A 33 9.85 1.45 -2.31
CA HIS A 33 11.11 1.74 -2.97
C HIS A 33 11.21 3.22 -3.35
N ARG A 34 10.18 3.75 -4.02
CA ARG A 34 10.12 5.16 -4.42
C ARG A 34 10.27 6.09 -3.22
N VAL A 35 9.61 5.80 -2.10
CA VAL A 35 9.65 6.68 -0.92
C VAL A 35 10.96 6.52 -0.16
N PHE A 36 11.32 5.30 0.23
CA PHE A 36 12.43 5.08 1.16
C PHE A 36 13.80 5.07 0.46
N VAL A 37 13.88 4.61 -0.78
CA VAL A 37 15.13 4.56 -1.55
C VAL A 37 15.31 5.86 -2.33
N ASP A 38 14.38 6.14 -3.26
CA ASP A 38 14.59 7.23 -4.22
C ASP A 38 14.42 8.63 -3.58
N GLN A 39 13.35 8.83 -2.82
CA GLN A 39 13.02 10.14 -2.26
C GLN A 39 13.76 10.45 -0.95
N GLN A 40 13.81 9.49 -0.03
CA GLN A 40 14.39 9.69 1.30
C GLN A 40 15.86 9.26 1.40
N GLY A 41 16.36 8.44 0.48
CA GLY A 41 17.75 7.98 0.51
C GLY A 41 18.11 7.13 1.73
N LEU A 42 17.14 6.47 2.35
CA LEU A 42 17.35 5.67 3.57
C LEU A 42 18.10 4.36 3.29
N PHE A 43 18.04 3.87 2.06
CA PHE A 43 18.64 2.61 1.64
C PHE A 43 19.41 2.78 0.34
N THR A 44 20.42 1.94 0.14
CA THR A 44 21.11 1.83 -1.16
C THR A 44 20.53 0.64 -1.92
N GLY A 45 19.88 0.92 -3.05
CA GLY A 45 19.42 -0.09 -4.00
C GLY A 45 18.10 -0.78 -3.68
N SER A 46 17.78 -1.09 -2.42
CA SER A 46 16.47 -1.67 -2.07
C SER A 46 16.14 -1.52 -0.59
N ASP A 47 14.85 -1.32 -0.29
CA ASP A 47 14.31 -1.35 1.08
C ASP A 47 13.75 -2.73 1.46
N ARG A 48 13.78 -3.71 0.54
CA ARG A 48 13.31 -5.07 0.79
C ARG A 48 14.27 -5.84 1.70
N ASP A 49 13.73 -6.63 2.60
CA ASP A 49 14.49 -7.50 3.51
C ASP A 49 13.85 -8.89 3.66
N GLU A 50 14.46 -9.76 4.47
CA GLU A 50 13.96 -11.12 4.72
C GLU A 50 12.56 -11.17 5.36
N ARG A 51 12.11 -10.11 6.04
CA ARG A 51 10.77 -10.08 6.63
C ARG A 51 9.71 -10.08 5.54
N ASP A 52 9.97 -9.47 4.38
CA ASP A 52 9.01 -9.43 3.27
C ASP A 52 8.65 -10.83 2.72
N ALA A 53 9.48 -11.84 3.00
CA ALA A 53 9.27 -13.22 2.59
C ALA A 53 8.69 -14.12 3.70
N ARG A 54 8.53 -13.62 4.93
CA ARG A 54 8.04 -14.45 6.04
C ARG A 54 6.54 -14.72 5.89
N PRO A 55 6.06 -15.96 6.13
CA PRO A 55 4.64 -16.30 6.00
C PRO A 55 3.68 -15.44 6.84
N GLY A 56 4.14 -14.89 7.97
CA GLY A 56 3.34 -14.02 8.83
C GLY A 56 3.34 -12.54 8.45
N THR A 57 4.04 -12.15 7.39
CA THR A 57 4.10 -10.75 6.94
C THR A 57 2.94 -10.44 6.01
N LEU A 58 2.20 -9.40 6.36
CA LEU A 58 1.06 -8.91 5.60
C LEU A 58 1.44 -7.60 4.88
N HIS A 59 1.01 -7.50 3.63
CA HIS A 59 1.21 -6.33 2.78
C HIS A 59 -0.10 -5.54 2.70
N ALA A 60 -0.20 -4.44 3.43
CA ALA A 60 -1.37 -3.56 3.40
C ALA A 60 -1.16 -2.43 2.39
N VAL A 61 -2.20 -2.14 1.62
CA VAL A 61 -2.25 -1.09 0.61
C VAL A 61 -3.27 -0.03 0.98
N GLY A 62 -2.92 1.24 0.76
CA GLY A 62 -3.84 2.36 0.78
C GLY A 62 -4.35 2.64 -0.62
N LEU A 63 -5.66 2.75 -0.78
CA LEU A 63 -6.33 3.05 -2.03
C LEU A 63 -6.93 4.44 -2.02
N PHE A 64 -6.79 5.13 -3.15
CA PHE A 64 -7.45 6.39 -3.42
C PHE A 64 -7.77 6.48 -4.91
N ASP A 65 -9.00 6.89 -5.25
CA ASP A 65 -9.47 7.04 -6.63
C ASP A 65 -9.27 5.80 -7.51
N GLY A 66 -9.46 4.61 -6.93
CA GLY A 66 -9.30 3.33 -7.61
C GLY A 66 -7.85 2.85 -7.79
N GLY A 67 -6.85 3.62 -7.35
CA GLY A 67 -5.44 3.27 -7.42
C GLY A 67 -4.81 2.96 -6.06
N VAL A 68 -3.77 2.13 -6.04
CA VAL A 68 -2.92 1.93 -4.86
C VAL A 68 -1.96 3.12 -4.73
N VAL A 69 -2.06 3.85 -3.64
CA VAL A 69 -1.29 5.08 -3.36
C VAL A 69 -0.46 5.01 -2.07
N GLY A 70 -0.68 3.98 -1.24
CA GLY A 70 0.03 3.79 0.03
C GLY A 70 0.42 2.34 0.26
N ALA A 71 1.45 2.14 1.08
CA ALA A 71 2.00 0.83 1.41
C ALA A 71 2.43 0.77 2.88
N VAL A 72 1.99 -0.27 3.60
CA VAL A 72 2.41 -0.57 4.98
C VAL A 72 2.73 -2.06 5.07
N ARG A 73 3.83 -2.41 5.74
CA ARG A 73 4.20 -3.80 6.01
C ARG A 73 3.86 -4.15 7.44
N LEU A 74 2.95 -5.08 7.65
CA LEU A 74 2.58 -5.53 8.98
C LEU A 74 3.24 -6.88 9.27
N TYR A 75 3.88 -7.04 10.43
CA TYR A 75 4.42 -8.33 10.86
C TYR A 75 4.29 -8.51 12.38
N PRO A 76 4.07 -9.74 12.86
CA PRO A 76 3.98 -10.00 14.29
C PRO A 76 5.35 -9.85 14.96
N LEU A 77 5.36 -9.32 16.18
CA LEU A 77 6.53 -9.25 17.05
C LEU A 77 6.56 -10.40 18.06
N ASP A 78 5.38 -10.88 18.47
CA ASP A 78 5.20 -12.00 19.39
C ASP A 78 3.95 -12.83 19.02
N ALA A 79 3.71 -13.90 19.78
CA ALA A 79 2.54 -14.75 19.63
C ALA A 79 1.28 -14.18 20.30
N ASP A 80 1.43 -13.15 21.13
CA ASP A 80 0.36 -12.56 21.95
C ASP A 80 -0.43 -11.48 21.18
N GLY A 81 -0.10 -11.28 19.91
CA GLY A 81 -0.83 -10.41 19.01
C GLY A 81 -0.25 -9.00 18.94
N LEU A 82 1.01 -8.78 19.32
CA LEU A 82 1.69 -7.53 19.03
C LEU A 82 2.17 -7.50 17.57
N TRP A 83 1.81 -6.43 16.86
CA TRP A 83 2.19 -6.22 15.45
C TRP A 83 2.98 -4.94 15.27
N LYS A 84 3.88 -4.93 14.28
CA LYS A 84 4.61 -3.74 13.84
C LYS A 84 4.24 -3.41 12.39
N GLY A 85 4.00 -2.11 12.15
CA GLY A 85 3.65 -1.50 10.87
C GLY A 85 4.48 -0.25 10.61
#